data_AF-A0A946MVR0-F1
#
_entry.id   AF-A0A946MVR0-F1
#
_cell.length_a   1.000
_cell.length_b   1.000
_cell.length_c   1.000
_cell.angle_alpha   90.00
_cell.angle_beta   90.00
_cell.angle_gamma   90.00
#
_symmetry.space_group_name_H-M   'P 1'
#
loop_
_entity.id
_entity.type
_entity.pdbx_description
1 polymer ?
#
loop_
_entity_poly.entity_id
_entity_poly.type
_entity_poly.pdbx_seq_one_letter_code
_entity_poly.pdbx_strand_id
1 'polypeptide(L)'
;MKNYLAARITGLCSIAAGLLHVSIVAQQHWTPFPPLEGMFFMVGGIMQLVLGVHFFRQPKMRTYRLGLAMNGGMAILCLIMLYLPVPFVGESEAMGSLALIVVTLELIAVGTSLRWLHTHEHHGNGRKLHATLVGTLGVVLFWGAGFYGGAQGAALLMPNRSVGHAHTNKEEHLPPRVVETGDPHGTEEAQNHDPDYDDHHEDDNGH
;
A
#
# COMPACT_ATOMS: atom_id res chain seq x y z
N MET A 1 -14.22 -29.11 15.37
CA MET A 1 -13.12 -28.22 15.84
C MET A 1 -12.19 -27.70 14.74
N LYS A 2 -11.95 -28.41 13.63
CA LYS A 2 -10.99 -28.01 12.58
C LYS A 2 -11.32 -26.69 11.84
N ASN A 3 -12.57 -26.22 11.89
CA ASN A 3 -13.03 -25.07 11.09
C ASN A 3 -12.79 -23.70 11.74
N TYR A 4 -12.52 -23.67 13.05
CA TYR A 4 -12.26 -22.42 13.77
C TYR A 4 -10.87 -21.85 13.50
N LEU A 5 -9.90 -22.70 13.14
CA LEU A 5 -8.55 -22.25 12.85
C LEU A 5 -8.51 -21.39 11.57
N ALA A 6 -9.19 -21.82 10.50
CA ALA A 6 -9.27 -21.04 9.27
C ALA A 6 -9.94 -19.68 9.50
N ALA A 7 -11.03 -19.65 10.27
CA ALA A 7 -11.71 -18.41 10.64
C ALA A 7 -10.77 -17.48 11.43
N ARG A 8 -10.04 -18.01 12.41
CA ARG A 8 -9.10 -17.24 13.22
C ARG A 8 -7.95 -16.68 12.39
N ILE A 9 -7.33 -17.49 11.53
CA ILE A 9 -6.25 -17.02 10.66
C ILE A 9 -6.76 -15.96 9.68
N THR A 10 -7.89 -16.22 9.00
CA THR A 10 -8.51 -15.25 8.10
C THR A 10 -8.82 -13.94 8.83
N GLY A 11 -9.42 -14.03 10.01
CA GLY A 11 -9.76 -12.89 10.84
C GLY A 11 -8.54 -12.09 11.29
N LEU A 12 -7.50 -12.75 11.79
CA LEU A 12 -6.25 -12.10 12.22
C LEU A 12 -5.55 -11.40 11.05
N CYS A 13 -5.41 -12.08 9.90
CA CYS A 13 -4.78 -11.50 8.72
C CYS A 13 -5.59 -10.31 8.17
N SER A 14 -6.93 -10.43 8.13
CA SER A 14 -7.81 -9.33 7.71
C SER A 14 -7.74 -8.13 8.67
N ILE A 15 -7.67 -8.37 9.98
CA ILE A 15 -7.48 -7.28 10.96
C ILE A 15 -6.12 -6.62 10.77
N ALA A 16 -5.05 -7.40 10.65
CA ALA A 16 -3.70 -6.87 10.48
C ALA A 16 -3.56 -6.06 9.19
N ALA A 17 -4.07 -6.57 8.06
CA ALA A 17 -4.12 -5.83 6.80
C ALA A 17 -4.94 -4.54 6.94
N GLY A 18 -6.13 -4.62 7.57
CA GLY A 18 -6.98 -3.45 7.80
C GLY A 18 -6.34 -2.38 8.67
N LEU A 19 -5.60 -2.77 9.72
CA LEU A 19 -4.82 -1.84 10.54
C LEU A 19 -3.74 -1.14 9.71
N LEU A 20 -2.98 -1.88 8.89
CA LEU A 20 -1.93 -1.31 8.04
C LEU A 20 -2.51 -0.35 7.00
N HIS A 21 -3.65 -0.70 6.38
CA HIS A 21 -4.35 0.16 5.43
C HIS A 21 -4.80 1.48 6.08
N VAL A 22 -5.44 1.43 7.26
CA VAL A 22 -5.94 2.65 7.94
C VAL A 22 -4.80 3.51 8.48
N SER A 23 -3.78 2.90 9.09
CA SER A 23 -2.77 3.63 9.87
C SER A 23 -1.59 4.11 9.05
N ILE A 24 -1.15 3.34 8.05
CA ILE A 24 0.07 3.64 7.29
C ILE A 24 -0.26 3.95 5.83
N VAL A 25 -0.92 3.02 5.13
CA VAL A 25 -1.16 3.17 3.68
C VAL A 25 -2.04 4.39 3.40
N ALA A 26 -3.14 4.56 4.12
CA ALA A 26 -4.02 5.72 3.95
C ALA A 26 -3.31 7.05 4.20
N GLN A 27 -2.38 7.10 5.16
CA GLN A 27 -1.60 8.31 5.45
C GLN A 27 -0.61 8.63 4.31
N GLN A 28 0.03 7.61 3.75
CA GLN A 28 0.94 7.76 2.61
C GLN A 28 0.23 8.30 1.35
N HIS A 29 -1.08 8.04 1.23
CA HIS A 29 -1.89 8.45 0.08
C HIS A 29 -2.86 9.61 0.40
N TRP A 30 -2.63 10.34 1.50
CA TRP A 30 -3.52 11.44 1.91
C TRP A 30 -3.24 12.76 1.17
N THR A 31 -2.09 12.87 0.50
CA THR A 31 -1.67 14.09 -0.19
C THR A 31 -1.08 13.79 -1.55
N PRO A 32 -1.14 14.74 -2.51
CA PRO A 32 -1.99 15.95 -2.59
C PRO A 32 -3.51 15.75 -2.75
N PHE A 33 -4.28 16.84 -2.56
CA PHE A 33 -5.75 16.87 -2.61
C PHE A 33 -6.29 16.58 -4.03
N PRO A 34 -7.34 15.74 -4.18
CA PRO A 34 -8.20 15.22 -3.13
C PRO A 34 -7.63 13.93 -2.55
N PRO A 35 -7.83 13.64 -1.26
CA PRO A 35 -7.33 12.44 -0.61
C PRO A 35 -8.17 11.20 -0.98
N LEU A 36 -8.58 11.05 -2.25
CA LEU A 36 -9.49 9.97 -2.67
C LEU A 36 -8.84 8.60 -2.47
N GLU A 37 -7.55 8.48 -2.76
CA GLU A 37 -6.79 7.24 -2.54
C GLU A 37 -6.64 6.95 -1.04
N GLY A 38 -6.23 7.94 -0.24
CA GLY A 38 -6.19 7.83 1.21
C GLY A 38 -7.55 7.43 1.82
N MET A 39 -8.64 8.05 1.37
CA MET A 39 -10.01 7.69 1.78
C MET A 39 -10.40 6.27 1.37
N PHE A 40 -10.02 5.86 0.15
CA PHE A 40 -10.24 4.50 -0.33
C PHE A 40 -9.56 3.46 0.57
N PHE A 41 -8.27 3.64 0.85
CA PHE A 41 -7.52 2.75 1.75
C PHE A 41 -8.07 2.78 3.18
N MET A 42 -8.48 3.96 3.66
CA MET A 42 -9.10 4.09 4.99
C MET A 42 -10.42 3.31 5.09
N VAL A 43 -11.34 3.53 4.14
CA VAL A 43 -12.63 2.82 4.12
C VAL A 43 -12.42 1.32 3.93
N GLY A 44 -11.54 0.93 3.00
CA GLY A 44 -11.20 -0.46 2.77
C GLY A 44 -10.61 -1.13 4.01
N GLY A 45 -9.67 -0.46 4.69
CA GLY A 45 -9.10 -0.95 5.92
C GLY A 45 -10.12 -1.09 7.05
N ILE A 46 -11.03 -0.13 7.22
CA ILE A 46 -12.14 -0.24 8.20
C ILE A 46 -13.03 -1.44 7.87
N MET A 47 -13.37 -1.66 6.59
CA MET A 47 -14.16 -2.83 6.19
C MET A 47 -13.43 -4.15 6.48
N GLN A 48 -12.11 -4.22 6.26
CA GLN A 48 -11.30 -5.37 6.62
C GLN A 48 -11.25 -5.61 8.14
N LEU A 49 -11.21 -4.57 8.97
CA LEU A 49 -11.31 -4.68 10.43
C LEU A 49 -12.66 -5.27 10.86
N VAL A 50 -13.75 -4.70 10.33
CA VAL A 50 -15.12 -5.17 10.65
C VAL A 50 -15.31 -6.62 10.24
N LEU A 51 -14.91 -6.98 9.01
CA LEU A 51 -14.97 -8.36 8.51
C LEU A 51 -14.09 -9.30 9.35
N GLY A 52 -12.89 -8.85 9.71
CA GLY A 52 -11.96 -9.54 10.58
C GLY A 52 -12.59 -9.92 11.92
N VAL A 53 -13.22 -8.96 12.60
CA VAL A 53 -13.98 -9.20 13.85
C VAL A 53 -15.15 -10.17 13.62
N HIS A 54 -15.86 -10.03 12.50
CA HIS A 54 -16.96 -10.94 12.15
C HIS A 54 -16.53 -12.41 12.00
N PHE A 55 -15.30 -12.68 11.53
CA PHE A 55 -14.77 -14.04 11.46
C PHE A 55 -14.65 -14.71 12.83
N PHE A 56 -14.35 -13.95 13.90
CA PHE A 56 -14.29 -14.49 15.26
C PHE A 56 -15.68 -14.72 15.86
N ARG A 57 -16.65 -13.84 15.56
CA ARG A 57 -17.98 -13.91 16.18
C ARG A 57 -18.87 -14.95 15.51
N GLN A 58 -18.94 -14.95 14.17
CA GLN A 58 -19.89 -15.76 13.41
C GLN A 58 -19.31 -16.13 12.02
N PRO A 59 -18.44 -17.15 11.93
CA PRO A 59 -17.89 -17.60 10.65
C PRO A 59 -18.97 -18.29 9.81
N LYS A 60 -19.69 -17.49 9.00
CA LYS A 60 -20.73 -17.94 8.06
C LYS A 60 -20.17 -17.94 6.64
N MET A 61 -20.78 -18.73 5.75
CA MET A 61 -20.43 -18.78 4.33
C MET A 61 -20.36 -17.39 3.69
N ARG A 62 -21.32 -16.51 4.01
CA ARG A 62 -21.36 -15.12 3.53
C ARG A 62 -20.13 -14.32 3.99
N THR A 63 -19.68 -14.51 5.23
CA THR A 63 -18.51 -13.82 5.79
C THR A 63 -17.24 -14.20 5.02
N TYR A 64 -17.05 -15.48 4.71
CA TYR A 64 -15.92 -15.95 3.90
C TYR A 64 -15.95 -15.38 2.48
N ARG A 65 -17.11 -15.36 1.83
CA ARG A 65 -17.24 -14.78 0.48
C ARG A 65 -16.94 -13.28 0.46
N LEU A 66 -17.45 -12.53 1.46
CA LEU A 66 -17.15 -11.11 1.60
C LEU A 66 -15.67 -10.85 1.93
N GLY A 67 -15.10 -11.62 2.86
CA GLY A 67 -13.68 -11.52 3.21
C GLY A 67 -12.78 -11.82 2.02
N LEU A 68 -13.17 -12.77 1.16
CA LEU A 68 -12.43 -13.12 -0.04
C LEU A 68 -12.55 -12.04 -1.12
N ALA A 69 -13.76 -11.53 -1.37
CA ALA A 69 -13.95 -10.39 -2.27
C ALA A 69 -13.13 -9.16 -1.82
N MET A 70 -13.14 -8.87 -0.52
CA MET A 70 -12.43 -7.73 0.04
C MET A 70 -10.91 -7.90 -0.02
N ASN A 71 -10.36 -8.93 0.63
CA ASN A 71 -8.91 -9.14 0.69
C ASN A 71 -8.34 -9.50 -0.69
N GLY A 72 -9.04 -10.34 -1.46
CA GLY A 72 -8.62 -10.67 -2.82
C GLY A 72 -8.68 -9.47 -3.75
N GLY A 73 -9.73 -8.65 -3.64
CA GLY A 73 -9.89 -7.46 -4.45
C GLY A 73 -8.82 -6.40 -4.18
N MET A 74 -8.46 -6.17 -2.91
CA MET A 74 -7.34 -5.29 -2.52
C MET A 74 -5.99 -5.83 -3.02
N ALA A 75 -5.76 -7.14 -2.87
CA ALA A 75 -4.53 -7.76 -3.37
C ALA A 75 -4.41 -7.66 -4.90
N ILE A 76 -5.49 -7.93 -5.64
CA ILE A 76 -5.52 -7.76 -7.10
C ILE A 76 -5.32 -6.30 -7.48
N LEU A 77 -5.95 -5.35 -6.79
CA LEU A 77 -5.75 -3.94 -7.06
C LEU A 77 -4.28 -3.55 -6.90
N CYS A 78 -3.60 -4.02 -5.85
CA CYS A 78 -2.16 -3.81 -5.68
C CYS A 78 -1.34 -4.41 -6.84
N LEU A 79 -1.65 -5.64 -7.25
CA LEU A 79 -0.98 -6.27 -8.40
C LEU A 79 -1.23 -5.49 -9.70
N ILE A 80 -2.43 -4.96 -9.91
CA ILE A 80 -2.74 -4.11 -11.06
C ILE A 80 -1.86 -2.86 -11.03
N MET A 81 -1.77 -2.17 -9.90
CA MET A 81 -0.99 -0.92 -9.76
C MET A 81 0.53 -1.15 -9.87
N LEU A 82 1.01 -2.37 -9.67
CA LEU A 82 2.41 -2.74 -9.91
C LEU A 82 2.76 -2.78 -11.41
N TYR A 83 1.82 -3.14 -12.27
CA TYR A 83 2.06 -3.31 -13.71
C TYR A 83 1.44 -2.21 -14.57
N LEU A 84 0.41 -1.54 -14.07
CA LEU A 84 -0.27 -0.45 -14.75
C LEU A 84 -0.08 0.86 -14.01
N PRO A 85 -0.06 2.00 -14.72
CA PRO A 85 0.04 3.31 -14.10
C PRO A 85 -1.08 3.51 -13.08
N VAL A 86 -0.70 4.02 -11.90
CA VAL A 86 -1.64 4.50 -10.90
C VAL A 86 -2.41 5.66 -11.52
N PRO A 87 -3.75 5.68 -11.39
CA PRO A 87 -4.55 6.82 -11.79
C PRO A 87 -3.99 8.10 -11.16
N PHE A 88 -4.06 9.24 -11.86
CA PHE A 88 -3.55 10.56 -11.40
C PHE A 88 -2.02 10.73 -11.29
N VAL A 89 -1.26 9.66 -11.12
CA VAL A 89 0.21 9.71 -11.00
C VAL A 89 0.90 9.51 -12.34
N GLY A 90 0.35 8.61 -13.18
CA GLY A 90 0.91 8.29 -14.49
C GLY A 90 2.11 7.33 -14.45
N GLU A 91 2.57 6.96 -13.26
CA GLU A 91 3.62 5.97 -13.03
C GLU A 91 3.07 4.72 -12.33
N SER A 92 3.72 3.58 -12.49
CA SER A 92 3.39 2.35 -11.76
C SER A 92 3.90 2.42 -10.32
N GLU A 93 3.18 1.81 -9.39
CA GLU A 93 3.63 1.67 -8.00
C GLU A 93 4.90 0.81 -7.89
N ALA A 94 5.79 1.18 -6.97
CA ALA A 94 6.92 0.34 -6.61
C ALA A 94 6.52 -0.66 -5.51
N MET A 95 6.98 -1.92 -5.62
CA MET A 95 6.74 -2.91 -4.56
C MET A 95 7.64 -2.64 -3.35
N GLY A 96 7.17 -1.78 -2.44
CA GLY A 96 7.79 -1.55 -1.15
C GLY A 96 7.61 -2.73 -0.18
N SER A 97 8.40 -2.76 0.89
CA SER A 97 8.30 -3.78 1.94
C SER A 97 6.92 -3.80 2.61
N LEU A 98 6.31 -2.62 2.81
CA LEU A 98 4.97 -2.49 3.36
C LEU A 98 3.91 -3.12 2.43
N ALA A 99 3.97 -2.82 1.13
CA ALA A 99 3.06 -3.40 0.14
C ALA A 99 3.15 -4.93 0.13
N LEU A 100 4.37 -5.47 0.16
CA LEU A 100 4.60 -6.91 0.23
C LEU A 100 3.99 -7.55 1.48
N ILE A 101 4.12 -6.92 2.66
CA ILE A 101 3.53 -7.41 3.91
C ILE A 101 2.01 -7.41 3.81
N VAL A 102 1.41 -6.30 3.37
CA VAL A 102 -0.05 -6.16 3.26
C VAL A 102 -0.63 -7.18 2.29
N VAL A 103 -0.06 -7.30 1.09
CA VAL A 103 -0.51 -8.28 0.08
C VAL A 103 -0.34 -9.71 0.59
N THR A 104 0.75 -10.00 1.31
CA THR A 104 0.95 -11.33 1.89
C THR A 104 -0.15 -11.67 2.90
N LEU A 105 -0.51 -10.74 3.79
CA LEU A 105 -1.61 -10.92 4.74
C LEU A 105 -2.95 -11.15 4.03
N GLU A 106 -3.24 -10.37 2.99
CA GLU A 106 -4.44 -10.49 2.19
C GLU A 106 -4.51 -11.85 1.47
N LEU A 107 -3.40 -12.31 0.87
CA LEU A 107 -3.31 -13.60 0.21
C LEU A 107 -3.45 -14.77 1.19
N ILE A 108 -2.92 -14.66 2.42
CA ILE A 108 -3.15 -15.67 3.46
C ILE A 108 -4.64 -15.72 3.85
N ALA A 109 -5.30 -14.57 4.01
CA ALA A 109 -6.73 -14.49 4.30
C ALA A 109 -7.57 -15.10 3.16
N VAL A 110 -7.22 -14.83 1.90
CA VAL A 110 -7.85 -15.41 0.71
C VAL A 110 -7.65 -16.93 0.67
N GLY A 111 -6.41 -17.42 0.82
CA GLY A 111 -6.09 -18.84 0.75
C GLY A 111 -6.78 -19.65 1.86
N THR A 112 -6.81 -19.12 3.08
CA THR A 112 -7.52 -19.76 4.20
C THR A 112 -9.04 -19.72 4.03
N SER A 113 -9.60 -18.66 3.46
CA SER A 113 -11.01 -18.58 3.08
C SER A 113 -11.38 -19.58 2.00
N LEU A 114 -10.59 -19.66 0.92
CA LEU A 114 -10.78 -20.63 -0.16
C LEU A 114 -10.71 -22.06 0.35
N ARG A 115 -9.73 -22.36 1.21
CA ARG A 115 -9.61 -23.69 1.84
C ARG A 115 -10.84 -24.03 2.66
N TRP A 116 -11.38 -23.08 3.44
CA TRP A 116 -12.59 -23.31 4.22
C TRP A 116 -13.82 -23.53 3.33
N LEU A 117 -13.99 -22.72 2.28
CA LEU A 117 -15.07 -22.87 1.30
C LEU A 117 -15.00 -24.22 0.61
N HIS A 118 -13.80 -24.62 0.20
CA HIS A 118 -13.55 -25.93 -0.41
C HIS A 118 -13.99 -27.07 0.52
N THR A 119 -13.57 -27.06 1.78
CA THR A 119 -13.93 -28.16 2.70
C THR A 119 -15.42 -28.20 3.06
N HIS A 120 -16.13 -27.08 3.03
CA HIS A 120 -17.57 -27.04 3.35
C HIS A 120 -18.46 -27.36 2.15
N GLU A 121 -18.07 -26.95 0.93
CA GLU A 121 -18.87 -27.18 -0.27
C GLU A 121 -18.58 -28.53 -0.95
N HIS A 122 -17.42 -29.15 -0.69
CA HIS A 122 -17.04 -30.45 -1.26
C HIS A 122 -17.96 -31.62 -0.84
N HIS A 123 -18.79 -31.46 0.19
CA HIS A 123 -19.78 -32.46 0.56
C HIS A 123 -20.98 -32.56 -0.42
N GLY A 124 -21.03 -31.73 -1.48
CA GLY A 124 -22.00 -31.84 -2.56
C GLY A 124 -21.40 -31.61 -3.94
N ASN A 125 -21.89 -32.38 -4.93
CA ASN A 125 -21.72 -32.25 -6.39
C ASN A 125 -20.63 -31.25 -6.84
N GLY A 126 -19.46 -31.73 -7.26
CA GLY A 126 -18.26 -30.91 -7.55
C GLY A 126 -18.46 -29.72 -8.50
N ARG A 127 -19.53 -29.73 -9.30
CA ARG A 127 -19.97 -28.59 -10.11
C ARG A 127 -20.28 -27.34 -9.27
N LYS A 128 -20.80 -27.48 -8.04
CA LYS A 128 -21.08 -26.37 -7.12
C LYS A 128 -19.80 -25.69 -6.64
N LEU A 129 -18.81 -26.48 -6.24
CA LEU A 129 -17.50 -25.98 -5.82
C LEU A 129 -16.83 -25.20 -6.96
N HIS A 130 -16.81 -25.76 -8.18
CA HIS A 130 -16.24 -25.08 -9.34
C HIS A 130 -16.95 -23.75 -9.62
N ALA A 131 -18.30 -23.74 -9.58
CA ALA A 131 -19.08 -22.52 -9.76
C ALA A 131 -18.78 -21.48 -8.67
N THR A 132 -18.60 -21.89 -7.40
CA THR A 132 -18.22 -20.98 -6.32
C THR A 132 -16.82 -20.41 -6.54
N LEU A 133 -15.84 -21.23 -6.91
CA LEU A 133 -14.48 -20.76 -7.18
C LEU A 133 -14.43 -19.77 -8.34
N VAL A 134 -15.06 -20.12 -9.47
CA VAL A 134 -15.15 -19.24 -10.65
C VAL A 134 -15.91 -17.95 -10.34
N GLY A 135 -17.05 -18.05 -9.67
CA GLY A 135 -17.83 -16.88 -9.28
C GLY A 135 -17.07 -15.97 -8.33
N THR A 136 -16.33 -16.56 -7.39
CA THR A 136 -15.50 -15.82 -6.42
C THR A 136 -14.33 -15.13 -7.12
N LEU A 137 -13.63 -15.83 -8.00
CA LEU A 137 -12.55 -15.25 -8.82
C LEU A 137 -13.09 -14.10 -9.67
N GLY A 138 -14.26 -14.29 -10.29
CA GLY A 138 -14.95 -13.24 -11.06
C GLY A 138 -15.26 -12.01 -10.21
N VAL A 139 -15.75 -12.18 -8.99
CA VAL A 139 -16.02 -11.06 -8.06
C VAL A 139 -14.73 -10.35 -7.66
N VAL A 140 -13.67 -11.08 -7.34
CA VAL A 140 -12.38 -10.50 -6.96
C VAL A 140 -11.78 -9.69 -8.10
N LEU A 141 -11.78 -10.24 -9.32
CA LEU A 141 -11.31 -9.54 -10.52
C LEU A 141 -12.18 -8.32 -10.83
N PHE A 142 -13.50 -8.47 -10.79
CA PHE A 142 -14.45 -7.37 -11.01
C PHE A 142 -14.25 -6.23 -10.01
N TRP A 143 -14.01 -6.56 -8.75
CA TRP A 143 -13.79 -5.57 -7.70
C TRP A 143 -12.47 -4.82 -7.89
N GLY A 144 -11.35 -5.54 -8.07
CA GLY A 144 -10.04 -4.92 -8.30
C GLY A 144 -10.00 -4.09 -9.59
N ALA A 145 -10.44 -4.66 -10.71
CA ALA A 145 -10.49 -3.96 -11.99
C ALA A 145 -11.52 -2.83 -12.00
N GLY A 146 -12.66 -3.00 -11.32
CA GLY A 146 -13.70 -1.99 -11.20
C GLY A 146 -13.23 -0.75 -10.45
N PHE A 147 -12.49 -0.92 -9.35
CA PHE A 147 -11.88 0.20 -8.66
C PHE A 147 -10.81 0.90 -9.50
N TYR A 148 -9.92 0.13 -10.13
CA TYR A 148 -8.92 0.69 -11.03
C TYR A 148 -9.56 1.50 -12.18
N GLY A 149 -10.53 0.91 -12.87
CA GLY A 149 -11.24 1.56 -13.97
C GLY A 149 -12.05 2.78 -13.53
N GLY A 150 -12.70 2.71 -12.36
CA GLY A 150 -13.41 3.85 -11.77
C GLY A 150 -12.47 5.01 -11.43
N ALA A 151 -11.30 4.69 -10.87
CA ALA A 151 -10.27 5.69 -10.59
C ALA A 151 -9.69 6.30 -11.86
N GLN A 152 -9.45 5.51 -12.93
CA GLN A 152 -9.05 6.05 -14.24
C GLN A 152 -10.12 6.94 -14.86
N GLY A 153 -11.39 6.56 -14.79
CA GLY A 153 -12.50 7.41 -15.23
C GLY A 153 -12.55 8.74 -14.46
N ALA A 154 -12.33 8.69 -13.14
CA ALA A 154 -12.24 9.89 -12.32
C ALA A 154 -11.02 10.76 -12.70
N ALA A 155 -9.89 10.17 -13.06
CA ALA A 155 -8.70 10.88 -13.54
C ALA A 155 -8.96 11.64 -14.84
N LEU A 156 -9.67 11.03 -15.80
CA LEU A 156 -10.05 11.68 -17.06
C LEU A 156 -10.97 12.89 -16.85
N LEU A 157 -11.85 12.84 -15.83
CA LEU A 157 -12.75 13.94 -15.49
C LEU A 157 -12.04 15.07 -14.71
N MET A 158 -10.80 14.85 -14.25
CA MET A 158 -10.03 15.79 -13.42
C MET A 158 -8.60 16.01 -13.95
N PRO A 159 -8.41 16.45 -15.22
CA PRO A 159 -7.11 16.44 -15.91
C PRO A 159 -6.04 17.39 -15.35
N ASN A 160 -6.42 18.43 -14.59
CA ASN A 160 -5.48 19.40 -14.00
C ASN A 160 -4.98 19.00 -12.60
N ARG A 161 -5.09 17.72 -12.23
CA ARG A 161 -4.56 17.19 -10.96
C ARG A 161 -3.36 16.30 -11.21
N SER A 162 -2.33 16.80 -11.89
CA SER A 162 -1.03 16.12 -11.86
C SER A 162 -0.48 16.22 -10.44
N VAL A 163 -0.73 15.17 -9.67
CA VAL A 163 -0.34 15.06 -8.28
C VAL A 163 1.14 14.67 -8.29
N GLY A 164 2.03 15.62 -8.01
CA GLY A 164 3.44 15.29 -7.79
C GLY A 164 3.56 14.39 -6.56
N HIS A 165 3.67 13.08 -6.74
CA HIS A 165 3.96 12.16 -5.64
C HIS A 165 5.44 12.16 -5.33
N ALA A 166 5.77 12.49 -4.08
CA ALA A 166 7.11 12.38 -3.54
C ALA A 166 7.42 10.91 -3.18
N HIS A 167 7.43 10.01 -4.17
CA HIS A 167 8.32 8.85 -4.13
C HIS A 167 9.67 9.25 -4.71
N THR A 168 10.17 10.42 -4.30
CA THR A 168 11.60 10.66 -4.36
C THR A 168 12.20 9.60 -3.45
N ASN A 169 12.56 8.46 -4.04
CA ASN A 169 13.76 7.76 -3.64
C ASN A 169 14.75 8.90 -3.43
N LYS A 170 15.06 9.18 -2.16
CA LYS A 170 16.30 9.86 -1.84
C LYS A 170 17.35 8.92 -2.40
N GLU A 171 17.62 8.99 -3.71
CA GLU A 171 18.97 8.87 -4.18
C GLU A 171 19.70 9.79 -3.23
N GLU A 172 20.36 9.17 -2.24
CA GLU A 172 21.40 9.85 -1.50
C GLU A 172 22.23 10.48 -2.61
N HIS A 173 22.07 11.80 -2.74
CA HIS A 173 22.98 12.61 -3.49
C HIS A 173 24.25 12.49 -2.66
N LEU A 174 24.95 11.37 -2.85
CA LEU A 174 26.27 11.16 -2.31
C LEU A 174 26.99 12.40 -2.80
N PRO A 175 27.54 13.23 -1.87
CA PRO A 175 28.29 14.39 -2.29
C PRO A 175 29.25 13.91 -3.37
N PRO A 176 29.38 14.66 -4.49
CA PRO A 176 30.19 14.23 -5.62
C PRO A 176 31.49 13.71 -5.05
N ARG A 177 31.77 12.41 -5.28
CA ARG A 177 32.97 11.77 -4.75
C ARG A 177 34.11 12.63 -5.25
N VAL A 178 34.69 13.43 -4.36
CA VAL A 178 35.90 14.18 -4.64
C VAL A 178 36.90 13.07 -4.88
N VAL A 179 37.16 12.80 -6.16
CA VAL A 179 38.28 11.98 -6.57
C VAL A 179 39.46 12.84 -6.16
N GLU A 180 39.96 12.60 -4.95
CA GLU A 180 41.21 13.12 -4.46
C GLU A 180 42.27 12.55 -5.41
N THR A 181 42.51 13.28 -6.50
CA THR A 181 43.65 13.07 -7.36
C THR A 181 44.86 13.41 -6.50
N GLY A 182 45.36 12.40 -5.79
CA GLY A 182 46.60 12.51 -5.05
C GLY A 182 47.69 12.94 -6.02
N ASP A 183 48.07 14.21 -5.93
CA ASP A 183 49.26 14.74 -6.56
C ASP A 183 50.43 14.44 -5.61
N PRO A 184 51.35 13.53 -5.97
CA PRO A 184 52.41 13.11 -5.07
C PRO A 184 53.64 14.00 -5.24
N HIS A 185 53.53 15.33 -5.26
CA HIS A 185 54.71 16.18 -5.34
C HIS A 185 54.51 17.61 -4.79
N GLY A 186 55.42 18.00 -3.89
CA GLY A 186 55.82 19.40 -3.66
C GLY A 186 55.36 19.95 -2.31
N THR A 187 56.14 19.78 -1.24
CA THR A 187 57.11 20.76 -0.69
C THR A 187 56.49 22.03 -0.11
N GLU A 188 56.71 22.16 1.21
CA GLU A 188 56.90 23.40 1.98
C GLU A 188 56.71 24.72 1.23
N GLU A 189 55.76 25.54 1.68
CA GLU A 189 56.10 26.91 2.04
C GLU A 189 55.10 27.48 3.06
N ALA A 190 55.65 27.93 4.18
CA ALA A 190 54.99 28.72 5.18
C ALA A 190 54.73 30.14 4.64
N GLN A 191 53.64 30.79 5.05
CA GLN A 191 53.69 32.12 5.70
C GLN A 191 52.29 32.70 5.94
N ASN A 192 52.13 33.20 7.18
CA ASN A 192 51.50 34.46 7.59
C ASN A 192 50.02 34.71 7.26
N HIS A 193 49.16 34.80 8.26
CA HIS A 193 48.88 35.99 9.08
C HIS A 193 47.80 36.86 8.43
N ASP A 194 46.58 36.80 8.98
CA ASP A 194 45.90 38.03 9.40
C ASP A 194 44.80 37.69 10.44
N PRO A 195 44.80 38.33 11.62
CA PRO A 195 43.64 38.42 12.51
C PRO A 195 42.74 39.59 12.07
N ASP A 196 41.62 39.78 12.76
CA ASP A 196 40.64 40.87 12.60
C ASP A 196 39.66 40.80 11.43
N TYR A 197 38.44 40.40 11.76
CA TYR A 197 37.26 41.17 11.36
C TYR A 197 36.23 41.13 12.51
N ASP A 198 36.38 42.13 13.40
CA ASP A 198 35.31 42.93 14.02
C ASP A 198 34.16 43.21 13.02
N ASP A 199 32.93 43.60 13.34
CA ASP A 199 32.11 43.78 14.53
C ASP A 199 30.73 44.23 13.95
N HIS A 200 29.70 44.14 14.77
CA HIS A 200 28.48 44.95 14.73
C HIS A 200 27.31 44.69 13.76
N HIS A 201 26.15 45.04 14.33
CA HIS A 201 24.84 45.35 13.76
C HIS A 201 23.92 44.14 13.50
N GLU A 202 22.68 44.10 14.00
CA GLU A 202 21.87 45.12 14.65
C GLU A 202 20.66 44.43 15.29
N ASP A 203 20.29 44.90 16.48
CA ASP A 203 18.95 44.73 17.03
C ASP A 203 17.94 45.38 16.07
N ASP A 204 16.83 44.71 15.76
CA ASP A 204 15.60 45.45 15.46
C ASP A 204 14.40 44.85 16.18
N ASN A 205 13.71 45.79 16.82
CA ASN A 205 12.59 45.62 17.70
C ASN A 205 11.28 45.68 16.90
N GLY A 206 10.25 45.01 17.42
CA GLY A 206 8.97 45.72 17.56
C GLY A 206 7.76 45.14 16.83
N HIS A 207 6.77 44.85 17.68
CA HIS A 207 5.32 44.73 17.46
C HIS A 207 4.74 43.36 17.12
#